data_AF-A0A136WG38-F1
#
_entry.id   AF-A0A136WG38-F1
#
_cell.length_a   1.000
_cell.length_b   1.000
_cell.length_c   1.000
_cell.angle_alpha   90.00
_cell.angle_beta   90.00
_cell.angle_gamma   90.00
#
_symmetry.space_group_name_H-M   'P 1'
#
loop_
_entity.id
_entity.type
_entity.pdbx_description
1 polymer ?
#
loop_
_entity_poly.entity_id
_entity_poly.type
_entity_poly.pdbx_seq_one_letter_code
_entity_poly.pdbx_strand_id
1 'polypeptide(L)' 'MKKMILGMGLFVCGFLGVIALLTATVLCPIIPWSYNNIEGWLGVILGMQLQLPLIVFFATGVMGLVICVKEAYQTK' A
#
# COMPACT_ATOMS: atom_id res chain seq x y z
N MET A 1 14.84 17.41 -10.42
CA MET A 1 15.36 17.08 -9.06
C MET A 1 14.30 17.21 -7.95
N LYS A 2 13.66 18.37 -7.71
CA LYS A 2 12.66 18.52 -6.61
C LYS A 2 11.46 17.57 -6.72
N LYS A 3 10.93 17.35 -7.92
CA LYS A 3 9.79 16.45 -8.18
C LYS A 3 10.16 14.97 -8.03
N MET A 4 11.41 14.60 -8.32
CA MET A 4 11.92 13.25 -8.11
C MET A 4 11.95 12.89 -6.62
N ILE A 5 12.39 13.80 -5.75
CA ILE A 5 12.37 13.60 -4.29
C ILE A 5 10.94 13.43 -3.78
N LEU A 6 9.99 14.23 -4.28
CA LEU A 6 8.57 14.11 -3.92
C LEU A 6 7.98 12.78 -4.38
N GLY A 7 8.25 12.35 -5.62
CA GLY A 7 7.82 11.06 -6.13
C GLY A 7 8.38 9.90 -5.29
N MET A 8 9.65 9.99 -4.89
CA MET A 8 10.29 8.97 -4.07
C MET A 8 9.69 8.93 -2.65
N GLY A 9 9.40 10.10 -2.07
CA GLY A 9 8.69 10.19 -0.79
C GLY A 9 7.31 9.54 -0.84
N LEU A 10 6.50 9.86 -1.86
CA LEU A 10 5.17 9.25 -2.05
C LEU A 10 5.26 7.74 -2.27
N PHE A 11 6.24 7.28 -3.05
CA PHE A 11 6.47 5.86 -3.29
C PHE A 11 6.80 5.12 -1.99
N VAL A 12 7.76 5.63 -1.21
CA VAL A 12 8.17 5.04 0.07
C VAL A 12 7.01 5.06 1.06
N CYS A 13 6.27 6.17 1.19
CA CYS A 13 5.10 6.22 2.07
C CYS A 13 4.02 5.21 1.67
N GLY A 14 3.68 5.10 0.38
CA GLY A 14 2.72 4.10 -0.09
C GLY A 14 3.19 2.67 0.17
N PHE A 15 4.47 2.38 -0.11
CA PHE A 15 5.05 1.06 0.07
C PHE A 15 5.11 0.66 1.56
N LEU A 16 5.60 1.54 2.42
CA LEU A 16 5.63 1.30 3.88
C LEU A 16 4.23 1.17 4.46
N GLY A 17 3.25 1.93 3.96
CA GLY A 17 1.86 1.82 4.37
C GLY A 17 1.23 0.47 4.02
N VAL A 18 1.52 -0.06 2.82
CA VAL A 18 1.10 -1.42 2.44
C VAL A 18 1.76 -2.46 3.34
N ILE A 19 3.08 -2.37 3.58
CA ILE A 19 3.78 -3.30 4.49
C ILE A 19 3.19 -3.23 5.89
N ALA A 20 2.98 -2.04 6.44
CA ALA A 20 2.43 -1.86 7.78
C ALA A 20 1.02 -2.44 7.91
N LEU A 21 0.18 -2.31 6.88
CA LEU A 21 -1.14 -2.94 6.87
C LEU A 21 -1.04 -4.46 6.86
N LEU A 22 -0.16 -5.02 6.02
CA LEU A 22 0.02 -6.47 5.93
C LEU A 22 0.65 -7.07 7.18
N THR A 23 1.56 -6.36 7.85
CA THR A 23 2.10 -6.81 9.14
C THR A 23 1.05 -6.69 10.24
N ALA A 24 0.23 -5.64 10.24
CA ALA A 24 -0.87 -5.50 11.19
C ALA A 24 -1.91 -6.62 11.04
N THR A 25 -2.23 -7.07 9.81
CA THR A 25 -3.14 -8.19 9.60
C THR A 25 -2.56 -9.52 10.08
N VAL A 26 -1.25 -9.74 9.93
CA VAL A 26 -0.57 -10.96 10.40
C VAL A 26 -0.41 -10.98 11.92
N LEU A 27 -0.10 -9.83 12.52
CA LEU A 27 0.20 -9.72 13.95
C LEU A 27 -1.04 -9.58 14.83
N CYS A 28 -2.25 -9.46 14.27
CA CYS A 28 -3.45 -9.32 15.08
C CYS A 28 -3.90 -10.68 15.63
N PRO A 29 -3.78 -10.94 16.94
CA PRO A 29 -4.05 -12.26 17.52
C PRO A 29 -5.54 -12.52 17.74
N ILE A 30 -6.41 -11.54 17.45
CA ILE A 30 -7.83 -11.55 17.82
C ILE A 30 -8.73 -11.89 16.62
N ILE A 31 -8.17 -12.04 15.41
CA ILE A 31 -8.96 -11.96 14.18
C ILE A 31 -9.09 -13.33 13.51
N PRO A 32 -10.31 -13.77 13.17
CA PRO A 32 -10.50 -14.97 12.38
C PRO A 32 -9.86 -14.77 11.00
N TRP A 33 -8.96 -15.67 10.63
CA TRP A 33 -8.34 -15.74 9.29
C TRP A 33 -9.33 -16.14 8.19
N SER A 34 -10.63 -16.21 8.53
CA SER A 34 -11.74 -16.54 7.65
C SER A 34 -12.85 -15.49 7.84
N TYR A 35 -13.24 -14.84 6.74
CA TYR A 35 -14.38 -13.93 6.69
C TYR A 35 -15.33 -14.39 5.59
N ASN A 36 -16.58 -14.71 5.93
CA ASN A 36 -17.59 -15.18 4.98
C ASN A 36 -17.13 -16.38 4.11
N ASN A 37 -16.48 -17.38 4.72
CA ASN A 37 -15.83 -18.54 4.07
C ASN A 37 -14.63 -18.21 3.17
N ILE A 38 -14.16 -16.96 3.18
CA ILE A 38 -12.96 -16.55 2.47
C ILE A 38 -11.79 -16.54 3.46
N GLU A 39 -10.80 -17.37 3.22
CA GLU A 39 -9.65 -17.54 4.10
C GLU A 39 -8.44 -16.71 3.65
N GLY A 40 -7.44 -16.60 4.54
CA GLY A 40 -6.17 -15.96 4.27
C GLY A 40 -6.23 -14.43 4.33
N TRP A 41 -5.25 -13.77 3.71
CA TRP A 41 -5.08 -12.32 3.81
C TRP A 41 -6.27 -11.55 3.22
N LEU A 42 -6.88 -12.08 2.16
CA LEU A 42 -8.03 -11.48 1.53
C LEU A 42 -9.26 -11.52 2.46
N GLY A 43 -9.45 -12.63 3.18
CA GLY A 43 -10.47 -12.74 4.23
C GLY A 43 -10.25 -11.73 5.35
N VAL A 44 -9.02 -11.57 5.82
CA VAL A 44 -8.69 -10.60 6.88
C VAL A 44 -8.90 -9.15 6.42
N ILE A 45 -8.47 -8.81 5.20
CA ILE A 45 -8.65 -7.46 4.63
C ILE A 45 -10.13 -7.11 4.50
N LEU A 46 -10.96 -8.07 4.06
CA LEU A 46 -12.41 -7.90 3.97
C LEU A 46 -13.06 -7.79 5.35
N GLY A 47 -12.73 -8.69 6.27
CA GLY A 47 -13.30 -8.72 7.61
C GLY A 47 -12.95 -7.51 8.46
N MET A 48 -11.78 -6.91 8.24
CA MET A 48 -11.34 -5.69 8.91
C MET A 48 -11.68 -4.40 8.15
N GLN A 49 -12.36 -4.50 7.00
CA GLN A 49 -12.67 -3.35 6.13
C GLN A 49 -11.42 -2.54 5.73
N LEU A 50 -10.26 -3.20 5.60
CA LEU A 50 -8.97 -2.58 5.26
C LEU A 50 -8.81 -2.29 3.77
N GLN A 51 -9.84 -2.54 2.96
CA GLN A 51 -9.83 -2.30 1.52
C GLN A 51 -9.50 -0.84 1.19
N LEU A 52 -10.18 0.11 1.84
CA LEU A 52 -9.95 1.54 1.64
C LEU A 52 -8.51 1.94 1.99
N PRO A 53 -8.00 1.65 3.20
CA PRO A 53 -6.60 1.90 3.54
C PRO A 53 -5.59 1.29 2.55
N LEU A 54 -5.82 0.04 2.14
CA LEU A 54 -4.94 -0.65 1.19
C LEU A 54 -4.92 0.05 -0.18
N ILE A 55 -6.09 0.42 -0.69
CA ILE A 55 -6.23 1.15 -1.96
C ILE A 55 -5.52 2.50 -1.88
N VAL A 56 -5.68 3.24 -0.78
CA VAL A 56 -5.05 4.55 -0.60
C VAL A 56 -3.52 4.44 -0.59
N PHE A 57 -2.94 3.52 0.18
CA PHE A 57 -1.49 3.36 0.20
C PHE A 57 -0.95 2.85 -1.14
N PHE A 58 -1.66 1.92 -1.78
CA PHE A 58 -1.28 1.43 -3.10
C PHE A 58 -1.32 2.53 -4.15
N ALA A 59 -2.41 3.30 -4.21
CA ALA A 59 -2.55 4.45 -5.11
C ALA A 59 -1.45 5.50 -4.85
N THR A 60 -1.15 5.78 -3.59
CA THR A 60 -0.06 6.70 -3.21
C THR A 60 1.30 6.21 -3.71
N GLY A 61 1.58 4.92 -3.55
CA GLY A 61 2.80 4.29 -4.06
C GLY A 61 2.90 4.37 -5.59
N VAL A 62 1.83 4.02 -6.30
CA VAL A 62 1.76 4.10 -7.77
C VAL A 62 1.93 5.54 -8.27
N MET A 63 1.27 6.52 -7.64
CA MET A 63 1.45 7.93 -7.98
C MET A 63 2.90 8.39 -7.80
N GLY A 64 3.53 8.01 -6.68
CA GLY A 64 4.94 8.29 -6.45
C GLY A 64 5.85 7.70 -7.52
N LEU A 65 5.61 6.44 -7.90
CA LEU A 65 6.34 5.75 -8.97
C LEU A 65 6.16 6.43 -10.32
N VAL A 66 4.92 6.80 -10.69
CA VAL A 66 4.63 7.52 -11.94
C VAL A 66 5.38 8.84 -12.02
N ILE A 67 5.46 9.59 -10.91
CA ILE A 67 6.21 10.84 -10.85
C ILE A 67 7.71 10.58 -11.05
N CYS A 68 8.28 9.59 -10.35
CA CYS A 68 9.68 9.21 -10.49
C CYS A 68 10.02 8.81 -11.93
N VAL A 69 9.19 7.98 -12.54
CA VAL A 69 9.36 7.51 -13.92
C VAL A 69 9.31 8.69 -14.89
N LYS A 70 8.29 9.55 -14.79
CA LYS A 70 8.17 10.73 -15.67
C LYS A 70 9.39 11.65 -15.57
N GLU A 71 9.84 11.95 -14.37
CA GLU A 71 11.02 12.81 -14.16
C GLU A 71 12.31 12.15 -14.69
N ALA A 72 12.46 10.83 -14.53
CA ALA A 72 13.62 10.10 -15.05
C ALA A 72 13.67 10.12 -16.59
N TYR A 73 12.53 10.03 -17.27
CA TYR A 73 12.46 10.11 -18.73
C TYR A 73 12.55 11.53 -19.28
N GLN A 74 12.09 12.55 -18.54
CA GLN A 74 12.20 13.96 -18.93
C GLN A 74 13.58 14.58 -18.67
N THR A 75 14.40 13.94 -17.83
CA THR A 75 15.79 14.37 -17.56
C THR A 75 16.78 13.81 -18.59
N LYS A 76 16.34 12.93 -19.49
CA LYS A 76 17.08 12.52 -20.69
C LYS A 76 16.88 13.53 -21.82
#